data_AF-A0A356XH38-F1
#
_entry.id   AF-A0A356XH38-F1
#
_cell.length_a   1.000
_cell.length_b   1.000
_cell.length_c   1.000
_cell.angle_alpha   90.00
_cell.angle_beta   90.00
_cell.angle_gamma   90.00
#
_symmetry.space_group_name_H-M   'P 1'
#
loop_
_entity.id
_entity.type
_entity.pdbx_description
1 polymer ?
#
loop_
_entity_poly.entity_id
_entity_poly.type
_entity_poly.pdbx_seq_one_letter_code
_entity_poly.pdbx_strand_id
1 'polypeptide(L)'
;MKDLKGTKTYDNLMDAFAGESMARNKYSYYASAAKKEGFEQIAAIFQETADNEKEHAKLWFKLAHGVGETMDNLLDAAAGENYEWTA
;
A
#
# COMPACT_ATOMS: atom_id res chain seq x y z
N MET A 1 -0.43 4.01 -21.88
CA MET A 1 -1.05 2.69 -21.60
C MET A 1 -2.52 2.76 -21.95
N LYS A 2 -3.15 1.63 -22.30
CA LYS A 2 -4.62 1.58 -22.38
C LYS A 2 -5.19 1.79 -20.98
N ASP A 3 -6.37 2.40 -20.87
CA ASP A 3 -7.12 2.45 -19.62
C ASP A 3 -7.40 1.03 -19.14
N LEU A 4 -7.01 0.72 -17.90
CA LEU A 4 -7.16 -0.61 -17.31
C LEU A 4 -8.49 -0.73 -16.56
N LYS A 5 -9.18 0.38 -16.27
CA LYS A 5 -10.42 0.36 -15.48
C LYS A 5 -11.45 -0.59 -16.08
N GLY A 6 -12.06 -1.41 -15.22
CA GLY A 6 -13.06 -2.42 -15.60
C GLY A 6 -12.47 -3.70 -16.24
N THR A 7 -11.15 -3.84 -16.29
CA THR A 7 -10.49 -5.09 -16.72
C THR A 7 -10.13 -5.96 -15.53
N LYS A 8 -10.04 -7.28 -15.74
CA LYS A 8 -9.49 -8.21 -14.74
C LYS A 8 -8.06 -7.86 -14.31
N THR A 9 -7.28 -7.23 -15.19
CA THR A 9 -5.93 -6.77 -14.84
C THR A 9 -5.97 -5.64 -13.81
N TYR A 10 -6.94 -4.71 -13.91
CA TYR A 10 -7.12 -3.68 -12.90
C TYR A 10 -7.49 -4.29 -11.54
N ASP A 11 -8.45 -5.21 -11.51
CA ASP A 11 -8.85 -5.88 -10.27
C ASP A 11 -7.66 -6.60 -9.63
N ASN A 12 -6.89 -7.37 -10.41
CA ASN A 12 -5.69 -8.04 -9.93
C ASN A 12 -4.63 -7.07 -9.37
N LEU A 13 -4.47 -5.89 -9.99
CA LEU A 13 -3.51 -4.89 -9.51
C LEU A 13 -3.99 -4.23 -8.22
N MET A 14 -5.29 -3.99 -8.07
CA MET A 14 -5.87 -3.46 -6.84
C MET A 14 -5.80 -4.48 -5.70
N ASP A 15 -6.03 -5.77 -5.99
CA ASP A 15 -5.83 -6.88 -5.04
C ASP A 15 -4.36 -6.98 -4.60
N ALA A 16 -3.42 -6.87 -5.54
CA ALA A 16 -1.99 -6.84 -5.23
C ALA A 16 -1.64 -5.61 -4.37
N PHE A 17 -2.13 -4.42 -4.71
CA PHE A 17 -1.94 -3.22 -3.91
C PHE A 17 -2.45 -3.39 -2.46
N ALA A 18 -3.62 -3.98 -2.28
CA ALA A 18 -4.17 -4.28 -0.95
C ALA A 18 -3.29 -5.29 -0.21
N GLY A 19 -2.86 -6.36 -0.88
CA GLY A 19 -1.95 -7.38 -0.34
C GLY A 19 -0.65 -6.80 0.18
N GLU A 20 0.04 -6.01 -0.64
CA GLU A 20 1.32 -5.39 -0.28
C GLU A 20 1.16 -4.33 0.83
N SER A 21 0.06 -3.58 0.82
CA SER A 21 -0.26 -2.62 1.89
C SER A 21 -0.48 -3.30 3.24
N MET A 22 -1.17 -4.44 3.25
CA MET A 22 -1.32 -5.26 4.45
C MET A 22 0.01 -5.90 4.90
N ALA A 23 0.84 -6.35 3.95
CA ALA A 23 2.16 -6.92 4.24
C ALA A 23 3.09 -5.89 4.90
N ARG A 24 3.20 -4.69 4.32
CA ARG A 24 3.92 -3.54 4.92
C ARG A 24 3.53 -3.32 6.37
N ASN A 25 2.23 -3.22 6.65
CA ASN A 25 1.74 -2.97 8.01
C ASN A 25 2.14 -4.10 8.96
N LYS A 26 1.92 -5.37 8.58
CA LYS A 26 2.36 -6.54 9.38
C LYS A 26 3.85 -6.50 9.69
N TYR A 27 4.70 -6.29 8.68
CA TYR A 27 6.15 -6.26 8.85
C TYR A 27 6.61 -5.11 9.75
N SER A 28 5.97 -3.93 9.67
CA SER A 28 6.26 -2.84 10.61
C SER A 28 5.89 -3.19 12.06
N TYR A 29 4.81 -3.94 12.27
CA TYR A 29 4.42 -4.42 13.61
C TYR A 29 5.40 -5.48 14.12
N TYR A 30 5.85 -6.38 13.25
CA TYR A 30 6.84 -7.41 13.59
C TYR A 30 8.22 -6.82 13.89
N ALA A 31 8.61 -5.76 13.16
CA ALA A 31 9.81 -4.99 13.48
C ALA A 31 9.73 -4.42 14.90
N SER A 32 8.59 -3.85 15.29
CA SER A 32 8.37 -3.33 16.65
C SER A 32 8.43 -4.44 17.71
N ALA A 33 7.85 -5.61 17.44
CA ALA A 33 7.92 -6.76 18.34
C ALA A 33 9.36 -7.26 18.51
N ALA A 34 10.08 -7.51 17.41
CA ALA A 34 11.47 -7.94 17.43
C ALA A 34 12.38 -6.96 18.19
N LYS A 35 12.14 -5.65 18.04
CA LYS A 35 12.88 -4.62 18.78
C LYS A 35 12.62 -4.69 20.29
N LYS A 36 11.37 -4.91 20.72
CA LYS A 36 11.02 -5.07 22.16
C LYS A 36 11.66 -6.31 22.78
N GLU A 37 11.87 -7.34 21.98
CA GLU A 37 12.54 -8.59 22.38
C GLU A 37 14.08 -8.49 22.36
N GLY A 38 14.63 -7.36 21.89
CA GLY A 38 16.08 -7.12 21.80
C GLY A 38 16.73 -7.65 20.53
N PHE A 39 15.96 -8.12 19.55
CA PHE A 39 16.45 -8.63 18.27
C PHE A 39 16.61 -7.48 17.25
N GLU A 40 17.58 -6.60 17.47
CA GLU A 40 17.79 -5.39 16.64
C GLU A 40 17.99 -5.70 15.15
N GLN A 41 18.75 -6.75 14.80
CA GLN A 41 18.97 -7.13 13.39
C GLN A 41 17.69 -7.64 12.73
N ILE A 42 16.87 -8.43 13.46
CA ILE A 42 15.61 -8.94 12.93
C ILE A 42 14.62 -7.80 12.75
N ALA A 43 14.58 -6.86 13.70
CA ALA A 43 13.77 -5.65 13.59
C ALA A 43 14.14 -4.83 12.34
N ALA A 44 15.44 -4.65 12.08
CA ALA A 44 15.92 -3.96 10.89
C ALA A 44 15.50 -4.67 9.59
N ILE A 45 15.60 -6.00 9.53
CA ILE A 45 15.19 -6.78 8.35
C ILE A 45 13.68 -6.67 8.11
N PHE A 46 12.86 -6.77 9.16
CA PHE A 46 11.41 -6.57 9.01
C PHE A 46 11.08 -5.16 8.53
N GLN A 47 11.77 -4.14 9.03
CA GLN A 47 11.56 -2.76 8.60
C GLN A 47 11.96 -2.57 7.12
N GLU A 48 13.11 -3.10 6.71
CA GLU A 48 13.55 -3.08 5.31
C GLU A 48 12.55 -3.80 4.41
N THR A 49 12.03 -4.95 4.84
CA THR A 49 11.00 -5.69 4.10
C THR A 49 9.71 -4.87 3.99
N ALA A 50 9.27 -4.21 5.07
CA ALA A 50 8.11 -3.32 5.02
C ALA A 50 8.29 -2.17 4.00
N ASP A 51 9.50 -1.62 3.92
CA ASP A 51 9.83 -0.57 2.95
C ASP A 51 9.89 -1.10 1.51
N ASN A 52 10.25 -2.37 1.31
CA ASN A 52 10.15 -3.02 -0.01
C ASN A 52 8.68 -3.18 -0.44
N GLU A 53 7.81 -3.68 0.45
CA GLU A 53 6.39 -3.84 0.11
C GLU A 53 5.70 -2.50 -0.14
N LYS A 54 6.15 -1.43 0.53
CA LYS A 54 5.70 -0.07 0.21
C LYS A 54 6.00 0.31 -1.24
N GLU A 55 7.19 -0.01 -1.75
CA GLU A 55 7.55 0.29 -3.14
C GLU A 55 6.83 -0.63 -4.14
N HIS A 56 6.58 -1.90 -3.79
CA HIS A 56 5.70 -2.80 -4.57
C HIS A 56 4.27 -2.24 -4.66
N ALA A 57 3.66 -1.90 -3.53
CA ALA A 57 2.32 -1.31 -3.47
C ALA A 57 2.22 -0.05 -4.33
N LYS A 58 3.21 0.84 -4.22
CA LYS A 58 3.29 2.09 -5.01
C LYS A 58 3.38 1.83 -6.51
N LEU A 59 4.09 0.79 -6.95
CA LEU A 59 4.15 0.40 -8.36
C LEU A 59 2.77 -0.04 -8.86
N TRP A 60 2.10 -0.93 -8.12
CA TRP A 60 0.77 -1.43 -8.48
C TRP A 60 -0.29 -0.34 -8.49
N PHE A 61 -0.28 0.52 -7.47
CA PHE A 61 -1.20 1.66 -7.39
C PHE A 61 -1.02 2.63 -8.56
N LYS A 62 0.23 2.94 -8.94
CA LYS A 62 0.51 3.81 -10.09
C LYS A 62 0.05 3.21 -11.42
N LEU A 63 0.11 1.88 -11.56
CA LEU A 63 -0.33 1.19 -12.78
C LEU A 63 -1.86 1.10 -12.87
N ALA A 64 -2.54 0.83 -11.75
CA ALA A 64 -3.99 0.67 -11.73
C ALA A 64 -4.75 2.01 -11.67
N HIS A 65 -4.36 2.88 -10.74
CA HIS A 65 -5.08 4.10 -10.41
C HIS A 65 -4.32 5.36 -10.84
N GLY A 66 -3.01 5.40 -10.59
CA GLY A 66 -2.15 6.56 -10.85
C GLY A 66 -1.89 7.39 -9.60
N VAL A 67 -1.00 8.37 -9.72
CA VAL A 67 -0.77 9.41 -8.70
C VAL A 67 -0.69 10.73 -9.46
N GLY A 68 -1.67 11.61 -9.23
CA GLY A 68 -1.81 12.89 -9.92
C GLY A 68 -1.14 14.05 -9.18
N GLU A 69 -1.55 15.27 -9.50
CA GLU A 69 -1.17 16.47 -8.76
C GLU A 69 -1.79 16.46 -7.36
N THR A 70 -1.24 17.25 -6.43
CA THR A 70 -1.69 17.26 -5.03
C THR A 70 -3.18 17.52 -4.87
N MET A 71 -3.75 18.43 -5.67
CA MET A 71 -5.19 18.73 -5.59
C MET A 71 -6.06 17.56 -6.05
N ASP A 72 -5.64 16.82 -7.08
CA ASP A 72 -6.38 15.65 -7.56
C ASP A 72 -6.32 14.52 -6.53
N ASN A 73 -5.13 14.30 -5.93
CA ASN A 73 -4.95 13.29 -4.89
C ASN A 73 -5.76 13.62 -3.62
N LEU A 74 -5.94 14.90 -3.28
CA LEU A 74 -6.79 15.32 -2.16
C LEU A 74 -8.27 15.03 -2.42
N LEU A 75 -8.74 15.25 -3.65
CA LEU A 75 -10.12 14.94 -4.04
C LEU A 75 -10.38 13.44 -4.03
N ASP A 76 -9.44 12.64 -4.55
CA ASP A 76 -9.51 11.18 -4.52
C ASP A 76 -9.58 10.65 -3.07
N ALA A 77 -8.68 11.13 -2.20
CA ALA A 77 -8.69 10.78 -0.78
C ALA A 77 -10.00 11.15 -0.09
N ALA A 78 -10.50 12.38 -0.31
CA ALA A 78 -11.76 12.83 0.28
C ALA A 78 -12.97 12.00 -0.19
N ALA A 79 -12.98 11.56 -1.45
CA ALA A 79 -14.01 10.67 -1.98
C ALA A 79 -13.96 9.29 -1.30
N GLY A 80 -12.77 8.73 -1.09
CA GLY A 80 -12.56 7.48 -0.36
C GLY A 80 -13.08 7.55 1.08
N GLU A 81 -12.69 8.58 1.84
CA GLU A 81 -13.14 8.80 3.21
C GLU A 81 -14.67 9.00 3.31
N ASN A 82 -15.26 9.72 2.33
CA ASN A 82 -16.70 9.90 2.29
C ASN A 82 -17.43 8.57 2.03
N TYR A 83 -16.90 7.72 1.16
CA TYR A 83 -17.44 6.39 0.92
C TYR A 83 -17.40 5.53 2.19
N GLU A 84 -16.28 5.48 2.91
CA GLU A 84 -16.15 4.72 4.16
C GLU A 84 -17.15 5.18 5.23
N TRP A 85 -17.48 6.48 5.28
CA TRP A 85 -18.43 7.02 6.24
C TRP A 85 -19.90 6.81 5.85
N THR A 86 -20.22 6.70 4.56
CA THR A 86 -21.60 6.65 4.05
C THR A 86 -22.08 5.27 3.59
N ALA A 87 -21.17 4.32 3.40
CA ALA A 87 -21.47 2.96 2.94
C ALA A 87 -21.78 2.00 4.11
#